data_AF-A0A348PTR9-F1
#
_entry.id   AF-A0A348PTR9-F1
#
_cell.length_a   1.000
_cell.length_b   1.000
_cell.length_c   1.000
_cell.angle_alpha   90.00
_cell.angle_beta   90.00
_cell.angle_gamma   90.00
#
_symmetry.space_group_name_H-M   'P 1'
#
loop_
_entity.id
_entity.type
_entity.pdbx_description
1 polymer ?
#
loop_
_entity_poly.entity_id
_entity_poly.type
_entity_poly.pdbx_seq_one_letter_code
_entity_poly.pdbx_strand_id
1 'polypeptide(L)'
;MSGVGAGVYSARVTDQNGCNDIYTDTIYSPNELLVALTITDATCHDSGDGEIEALSTGGTSPFLFSWSTSETTSQINALDTGLYFITVTDNNGCVAEANGSVDFTNPDPTILFDSAYALCAGGEVSLDAQNSGSTFNWSTG
;
A
#
# COMPACT_ATOMS: atom_id res chain seq x y z
N MET A 1 25.52 -32.01 -4.98
CA MET A 1 26.05 -30.99 -4.06
C MET A 1 26.31 -29.73 -4.85
N SER A 2 25.48 -28.70 -4.70
CA SER A 2 25.91 -27.32 -4.44
C SER A 2 24.64 -26.46 -4.36
N GLY A 3 24.18 -26.25 -3.14
CA GLY A 3 23.12 -25.30 -2.79
C GLY A 3 23.79 -24.01 -2.36
N VAL A 4 23.93 -23.08 -3.29
CA VAL A 4 24.22 -21.69 -2.97
C VAL A 4 22.92 -20.96 -3.29
N GLY A 5 22.21 -20.55 -2.24
CA GLY A 5 20.95 -19.82 -2.37
C GLY A 5 21.19 -18.41 -2.91
N ALA A 6 20.11 -17.72 -3.31
CA ALA A 6 20.21 -16.30 -3.59
C ALA A 6 20.68 -15.54 -2.34
N GLY A 7 21.50 -14.50 -2.52
CA GLY A 7 22.03 -13.73 -1.40
C GLY A 7 23.23 -12.87 -1.77
N VAL A 8 23.65 -12.03 -0.82
CA VAL A 8 24.85 -11.21 -0.93
C VAL A 8 26.04 -12.02 -0.41
N TYR A 9 27.03 -12.23 -1.26
CA TYR A 9 28.25 -12.96 -0.94
C TYR A 9 29.42 -11.99 -0.89
N SER A 10 30.15 -12.01 0.23
CA SER A 10 31.38 -11.23 0.40
C SER A 10 32.60 -12.14 0.43
N ALA A 11 33.59 -11.84 -0.40
CA ALA A 11 34.92 -12.44 -0.34
C ALA A 11 35.90 -11.42 0.24
N ARG A 12 36.64 -11.80 1.30
CA ARG A 12 37.73 -11.01 1.87
C ARG A 12 39.06 -11.64 1.51
N VAL A 13 39.95 -10.84 0.94
CA VAL A 13 41.35 -11.23 0.69
C VAL A 13 42.23 -10.48 1.68
N THR A 14 43.12 -11.21 2.34
CA THR A 14 44.14 -10.65 3.24
C THR A 14 45.52 -11.01 2.72
N ASP A 15 46.37 -10.02 2.49
CA ASP A 15 47.76 -10.28 2.11
C ASP A 15 48.61 -10.67 3.34
N GLN A 16 49.85 -11.12 3.09
CA GLN A 16 50.78 -11.51 4.16
C GLN A 16 51.21 -10.34 5.06
N ASN A 17 51.00 -9.10 4.61
CA ASN A 17 51.31 -7.88 5.35
C ASN A 17 50.11 -7.37 6.16
N GLY A 18 48.95 -8.05 6.10
CA GLY A 18 47.74 -7.72 6.83
C GLY A 18 46.79 -6.73 6.13
N CYS A 19 47.07 -6.31 4.91
CA CYS A 19 46.17 -5.49 4.10
C CYS A 19 44.96 -6.34 3.67
N ASN A 20 43.77 -5.74 3.70
CA ASN A 20 42.52 -6.42 3.37
C ASN A 20 41.81 -5.74 2.22
N ASP A 21 41.25 -6.54 1.32
CA ASP A 21 40.27 -6.11 0.33
C ASP A 21 39.01 -6.96 0.44
N ILE A 22 37.85 -6.35 0.22
CA ILE A 22 36.55 -7.02 0.32
C ILE A 22 35.80 -6.79 -0.99
N TYR A 23 35.46 -7.87 -1.67
CA TYR A 23 34.59 -7.87 -2.83
C TYR A 23 33.21 -8.41 -2.43
N THR A 24 32.16 -7.67 -2.74
CA THR A 24 30.77 -8.07 -2.49
C THR A 24 30.02 -8.18 -3.79
N ASP A 25 29.30 -9.28 -3.99
CA ASP A 25 28.43 -9.49 -5.14
C ASP A 25 27.08 -10.09 -4.71
N THR A 26 26.05 -9.90 -5.54
CA THR A 26 24.72 -10.43 -5.27
C THR A 26 24.39 -11.53 -6.28
N ILE A 27 24.10 -12.72 -5.77
CA ILE A 27 23.65 -13.84 -6.60
C ILE A 27 22.11 -13.83 -6.60
N TYR A 28 21.53 -13.64 -7.79
CA TYR A 28 20.09 -13.72 -8.01
C TYR A 28 19.69 -15.17 -8.34
N SER A 29 18.50 -15.57 -7.87
CA SER A 29 17.91 -16.84 -8.29
C SER A 29 17.48 -16.73 -9.76
N PRO A 30 17.72 -17.75 -10.61
CA PRO A 30 17.27 -17.72 -12.01
C PRO A 30 15.74 -17.67 -12.15
N ASN A 31 15.00 -17.90 -11.07
CA ASN A 31 13.55 -17.77 -11.02
C ASN A 31 13.13 -16.99 -9.76
N GLU A 32 13.67 -15.77 -9.62
CA GLU A 32 13.32 -14.85 -8.55
C GLU A 32 11.80 -14.62 -8.51
N LEU A 33 11.21 -14.69 -7.32
CA LEU A 33 9.82 -14.35 -7.08
C LEU A 33 9.72 -12.82 -6.93
N LEU A 34 8.89 -12.20 -7.75
CA LEU A 34 8.53 -10.79 -7.65
C LEU A 34 7.02 -10.67 -7.50
N VAL A 35 6.56 -9.65 -6.78
CA VAL A 35 5.14 -9.32 -6.63
C VAL A 35 4.89 -7.86 -6.99
N ALA A 36 3.89 -7.62 -7.82
CA ALA A 36 3.39 -6.30 -8.17
C ALA A 36 1.94 -6.15 -7.69
N LEU A 37 1.53 -4.92 -7.36
CA LEU A 37 0.18 -4.62 -6.90
C LEU A 37 -0.57 -3.76 -7.90
N THR A 38 -1.82 -4.13 -8.18
CA THR A 38 -2.81 -3.28 -8.86
C THR A 38 -3.81 -2.82 -7.81
N ILE A 39 -4.01 -1.51 -7.66
CA ILE A 39 -4.84 -0.92 -6.60
C ILE A 39 -6.00 -0.15 -7.23
N THR A 40 -7.19 -0.37 -6.71
CA THR A 40 -8.39 0.44 -6.98
C THR A 40 -8.75 1.19 -5.70
N ASP A 41 -8.72 2.51 -5.78
CA ASP A 41 -9.07 3.41 -4.68
C ASP A 41 -10.55 3.32 -4.31
N ALA A 42 -10.85 3.64 -3.05
CA ALA A 42 -12.21 3.70 -2.53
C ALA A 42 -12.94 4.92 -3.13
N THR A 43 -14.27 4.83 -3.28
CA THR A 43 -15.08 5.95 -3.78
C THR A 43 -15.22 7.07 -2.75
N CYS A 44 -15.20 6.76 -1.45
CA CYS A 44 -15.26 7.69 -0.33
C CYS A 44 -14.42 7.17 0.85
N HIS A 45 -14.14 8.03 1.85
CA HIS A 45 -13.29 7.70 2.99
C HIS A 45 -13.67 6.38 3.71
N ASP A 46 -14.98 6.08 3.79
CA ASP A 46 -15.55 4.92 4.49
C ASP A 46 -16.49 4.09 3.60
N SER A 47 -16.30 4.12 2.27
CA SER A 47 -17.14 3.30 1.37
C SER A 47 -16.83 1.81 1.45
N GLY A 48 -15.61 1.45 1.88
CA GLY A 48 -15.18 0.06 1.97
C GLY A 48 -15.29 -0.67 0.62
N ASP A 49 -15.02 0.01 -0.48
CA ASP A 49 -15.11 -0.51 -1.85
C ASP A 49 -13.77 -0.50 -2.60
N GLY A 50 -12.67 -0.22 -1.89
CA GLY A 50 -11.32 -0.37 -2.42
C GLY A 50 -10.94 -1.83 -2.65
N GLU A 51 -9.96 -2.05 -3.53
CA GLU A 51 -9.50 -3.37 -3.95
C GLU A 51 -7.99 -3.37 -4.22
N ILE A 52 -7.32 -4.47 -3.90
CA ILE A 52 -5.93 -4.72 -4.30
C ILE A 52 -5.80 -6.13 -4.89
N GLU A 53 -5.20 -6.21 -6.07
CA GLU A 53 -4.78 -7.46 -6.72
C GLU A 53 -3.25 -7.59 -6.70
N ALA A 54 -2.74 -8.73 -6.26
CA ALA A 54 -1.33 -9.09 -6.27
C ALA A 54 -0.99 -10.00 -7.45
N LEU A 55 -0.04 -9.55 -8.28
CA LEU A 55 0.46 -10.23 -9.46
C LEU A 55 1.85 -10.76 -9.19
N SER A 56 1.96 -12.08 -9.01
CA SER A 56 3.25 -12.77 -8.83
C SER A 56 3.90 -13.10 -10.18
N THR A 57 5.18 -12.75 -10.35
CA THR A 57 5.98 -13.11 -11.52
C THR A 57 7.25 -13.85 -11.10
N GLY A 58 7.65 -14.87 -11.87
CA GLY A 58 8.71 -15.79 -11.47
C GLY A 58 8.28 -16.73 -10.33
N GLY A 59 9.23 -17.27 -9.57
CA GLY A 59 8.98 -18.22 -8.50
C GLY A 59 8.32 -19.55 -8.94
N THR A 60 8.09 -20.44 -7.98
CA THR A 60 7.53 -21.78 -8.23
C THR A 60 6.16 -21.95 -7.56
N SER A 61 5.12 -22.16 -8.37
CA SER A 61 3.76 -22.48 -7.89
C SER A 61 3.72 -23.80 -7.09
N PRO A 62 2.84 -23.96 -6.08
CA PRO A 62 1.85 -22.99 -5.60
C PRO A 62 2.44 -21.79 -4.84
N PHE A 63 1.74 -20.66 -4.90
CA PHE A 63 2.05 -19.46 -4.12
C PHE A 63 1.15 -19.39 -2.89
N LEU A 64 1.73 -18.97 -1.76
CA LEU A 64 1.04 -18.65 -0.53
C LEU A 64 1.03 -17.12 -0.37
N PHE A 65 -0.16 -16.54 -0.26
CA PHE A 65 -0.34 -15.12 -0.02
C PHE A 65 -0.66 -14.89 1.45
N SER A 66 -0.10 -13.84 2.04
CA SER A 66 -0.43 -13.38 3.39
C SER A 66 -0.53 -11.86 3.37
N TRP A 67 -1.74 -11.36 3.58
CA TRP A 67 -2.00 -9.93 3.67
C TRP A 67 -1.97 -9.45 5.12
N SER A 68 -1.75 -8.15 5.34
CA SER A 68 -1.93 -7.49 6.64
C SER A 68 -3.35 -7.62 7.20
N THR A 69 -4.33 -7.90 6.35
CA THR A 69 -5.73 -8.20 6.71
C THR A 69 -5.95 -9.65 7.13
N SER A 70 -4.92 -10.50 7.14
CA SER A 70 -4.99 -11.96 7.36
C SER A 70 -5.64 -12.76 6.23
N GLU A 71 -5.93 -12.13 5.09
CA GLU A 71 -6.40 -12.81 3.88
C GLU A 71 -5.26 -13.59 3.20
N THR A 72 -5.63 -14.63 2.44
CA THR A 72 -4.66 -15.53 1.77
C THR A 72 -4.91 -15.71 0.27
N THR A 73 -5.75 -14.87 -0.31
CA THR A 73 -6.05 -14.84 -1.74
C THR A 73 -5.10 -13.90 -2.48
N SER A 74 -4.97 -14.04 -3.80
CA SER A 74 -4.20 -13.08 -4.62
C SER A 74 -4.88 -11.70 -4.72
N GLN A 75 -6.17 -11.62 -4.41
CA GLN A 75 -6.96 -10.39 -4.48
C GLN A 75 -7.70 -10.20 -3.15
N ILE A 76 -7.70 -8.97 -2.65
CA ILE A 76 -8.47 -8.54 -1.49
C ILE A 76 -9.38 -7.39 -1.89
N ASN A 77 -10.63 -7.45 -1.43
CA ASN A 77 -11.69 -6.50 -1.76
C ASN A 77 -12.26 -5.90 -0.47
N ALA A 78 -13.19 -4.96 -0.64
CA ALA A 78 -13.90 -4.31 0.45
C ALA A 78 -12.96 -3.62 1.45
N LEU A 79 -11.99 -2.88 0.91
CA LEU A 79 -10.95 -2.23 1.68
C LEU A 79 -11.32 -0.77 1.96
N ASP A 80 -11.10 -0.36 3.20
CA ASP A 80 -11.10 1.03 3.61
C ASP A 80 -9.82 1.74 3.15
N THR A 81 -9.78 3.06 3.30
CA THR A 81 -8.57 3.84 3.04
C THR A 81 -7.46 3.43 4.02
N GLY A 82 -6.26 3.17 3.52
CA GLY A 82 -5.18 2.65 4.37
C GLY A 82 -4.02 2.03 3.61
N LEU A 83 -2.98 1.65 4.38
CA LEU A 83 -1.79 0.98 3.86
C LEU A 83 -1.90 -0.53 4.10
N TYR A 84 -1.74 -1.29 3.02
CA TYR A 84 -1.82 -2.74 3.00
C TYR A 84 -0.46 -3.34 2.64
N PHE A 85 -0.14 -4.45 3.30
CA PHE A 85 1.11 -5.19 3.09
C PHE A 85 0.78 -6.59 2.63
N ILE A 86 1.60 -7.13 1.71
CA ILE A 86 1.54 -8.52 1.29
C ILE A 86 2.91 -9.16 1.40
N THR A 87 2.91 -10.41 1.85
CA THR A 87 4.01 -11.34 1.75
C THR A 87 3.57 -12.52 0.90
N VAL A 88 4.29 -12.77 -0.20
CA VAL A 88 4.07 -13.92 -1.10
C VAL A 88 5.21 -14.90 -0.92
N THR A 89 4.90 -16.17 -0.67
CA THR A 89 5.89 -17.25 -0.56
C THR A 89 5.66 -18.29 -1.66
N ASP A 90 6.71 -18.68 -2.38
CA ASP A 90 6.63 -19.76 -3.37
C ASP A 90 6.85 -21.15 -2.74
N ASN A 91 6.62 -22.22 -3.52
CA ASN A 91 6.76 -23.60 -3.06
C ASN A 91 8.20 -23.99 -2.66
N ASN A 92 9.20 -23.23 -3.10
CA ASN A 92 10.60 -23.44 -2.74
C ASN A 92 11.03 -22.61 -1.52
N GLY A 93 10.10 -21.82 -0.94
CA GLY A 93 10.35 -20.97 0.22
C GLY A 93 10.95 -19.60 -0.12
N CYS A 94 10.94 -19.18 -1.38
CA CYS A 94 11.30 -17.81 -1.75
C CYS A 94 10.19 -16.86 -1.32
N VAL A 95 10.55 -15.70 -0.76
CA VAL A 95 9.62 -14.72 -0.22
C VAL A 95 9.76 -13.40 -0.99
N ALA A 96 8.64 -12.82 -1.39
CA ALA A 96 8.55 -11.48 -1.97
C ALA A 96 7.54 -10.65 -1.18
N GLU A 97 7.86 -9.39 -0.96
CA GLU A 97 7.03 -8.46 -0.18
C GLU A 97 6.68 -7.24 -1.02
N ALA A 98 5.47 -6.74 -0.87
CA ALA A 98 5.04 -5.46 -1.42
C ALA A 98 4.06 -4.77 -0.48
N ASN A 99 3.88 -3.47 -0.69
CA ASN A 99 2.90 -2.67 0.01
C ASN A 99 2.20 -1.72 -0.96
N GLY A 100 0.94 -1.41 -0.67
CA GLY A 100 0.09 -0.55 -1.48
C GLY A 100 -0.89 0.22 -0.60
N SER A 101 -1.20 1.46 -0.96
CA SER A 101 -2.18 2.28 -0.25
C SER A 101 -3.47 2.41 -1.05
N VAL A 102 -4.60 2.15 -0.42
CA VAL A 102 -5.92 2.52 -0.92
C VAL A 102 -6.20 3.95 -0.44
N ASP A 103 -6.44 4.86 -1.37
CA ASP A 103 -6.88 6.23 -1.08
C ASP A 103 -8.34 6.41 -1.51
N PHE A 104 -8.85 7.63 -1.48
CA PHE A 104 -10.16 7.98 -2.01
C PHE A 104 -10.06 9.19 -2.94
N THR A 105 -10.79 9.14 -4.05
CA THR A 105 -10.63 10.11 -5.14
C THR A 105 -11.45 11.38 -4.99
N ASN A 106 -12.34 11.46 -3.99
CA ASN A 106 -13.21 12.62 -3.79
C ASN A 106 -12.78 13.43 -2.56
N PRO A 107 -12.48 14.74 -2.67
CA PRO A 107 -12.24 15.56 -1.49
C PRO A 107 -13.47 15.51 -0.57
N ASP A 108 -13.24 15.25 0.72
CA ASP A 108 -14.28 15.32 1.74
C ASP A 108 -15.03 16.66 1.62
N PRO A 109 -16.38 16.66 1.65
CA PRO A 109 -17.13 17.90 1.62
C PRO A 109 -16.77 18.74 2.85
N THR A 110 -16.02 19.82 2.62
CA THR A 110 -15.61 20.73 3.69
C THR A 110 -16.73 21.74 3.93
N ILE A 111 -17.25 21.80 5.15
CA ILE A 111 -18.16 22.86 5.56
C ILE A 111 -17.31 24.04 6.03
N LEU A 112 -17.33 25.14 5.28
CA LEU A 112 -16.72 26.40 5.71
C LEU A 112 -17.82 27.31 6.27
N PHE A 113 -17.60 27.83 7.47
CA PHE A 113 -18.28 29.05 7.87
C PHE A 113 -17.62 30.17 7.10
N ASP A 114 -18.41 30.98 6.37
CA ASP A 114 -17.90 32.28 5.92
C ASP A 114 -17.57 33.08 7.17
N SER A 115 -16.29 33.12 7.50
CA SER A 115 -15.81 33.70 8.74
C SER A 115 -15.98 35.20 8.63
N ALA A 116 -17.07 35.72 9.18
CA ALA A 116 -17.10 36.87 10.10
C ALA A 116 -18.44 37.58 10.07
N TYR A 117 -19.36 37.31 11.00
CA TYR A 117 -20.34 38.34 11.37
C TYR A 117 -20.70 38.30 12.85
N ALA A 118 -20.54 39.46 13.51
CA ALA A 118 -21.33 39.80 14.69
C ALA A 118 -22.76 40.06 14.19
N LEU A 119 -23.64 39.07 14.32
CA LEU A 119 -25.03 39.18 13.91
C LEU A 119 -25.80 40.03 14.92
N CYS A 120 -26.40 41.12 14.45
CA CYS A 120 -27.50 41.78 15.17
C CYS A 120 -28.81 40.99 14.97
N ALA A 121 -29.82 41.25 15.80
CA ALA A 121 -31.13 40.62 15.65
C ALA A 121 -31.70 40.86 14.24
N GLY A 122 -31.87 39.77 13.46
CA GLY A 122 -32.38 39.79 12.09
C GLY A 122 -31.35 39.59 10.97
N GLY A 123 -30.08 39.30 11.27
CA GLY A 123 -29.10 38.92 10.25
C GLY A 123 -29.25 37.45 9.82
N GLU A 124 -29.03 37.18 8.53
CA GLU A 124 -28.97 35.82 7.96
C GLU A 124 -27.51 35.47 7.59
N VAL A 125 -27.11 34.23 7.80
CA VAL A 125 -25.81 33.69 7.35
C VAL A 125 -26.09 32.59 6.34
N SER A 126 -25.33 32.60 5.25
CA SER A 126 -25.32 31.51 4.28
C SER A 126 -24.26 30.50 4.68
N LEU A 127 -24.66 29.24 4.81
CA LEU A 127 -23.74 28.11 4.93
C LEU A 127 -23.58 27.53 3.53
N ASP A 128 -22.37 27.65 2.97
CA ASP A 128 -22.04 27.06 1.68
C ASP A 128 -21.00 25.95 1.89
N ALA A 129 -21.29 24.75 1.40
CA ALA A 129 -20.29 23.72 1.27
C ALA A 129 -19.87 23.76 -0.20
N GLN A 130 -18.62 24.13 -0.44
CA GLN A 130 -18.08 24.42 -1.78
C GLN A 130 -17.96 23.21 -2.72
N ASN A 131 -18.80 22.18 -2.57
CA ASN A 131 -18.76 20.97 -3.39
C ASN A 131 -20.09 20.74 -4.12
N SER A 132 -20.02 20.69 -5.46
CA SER A 132 -21.19 20.49 -6.32
C SER A 132 -21.73 19.07 -6.16
N GLY A 133 -22.96 18.92 -5.69
CA GLY A 133 -23.66 17.61 -5.63
C GLY A 133 -23.88 17.06 -4.22
N SER A 134 -23.42 17.73 -3.17
CA SER A 134 -23.76 17.36 -1.79
C SER A 134 -25.24 17.60 -1.50
N THR A 135 -25.88 16.65 -0.81
CA THR A 135 -27.28 16.76 -0.35
C THR A 135 -27.27 17.15 1.13
N PHE A 136 -27.96 18.24 1.49
CA PHE A 136 -27.88 18.80 2.84
C PHE A 136 -29.20 18.61 3.60
N ASN A 137 -29.10 18.15 4.85
CA ASN A 137 -30.20 18.17 5.81
C ASN A 137 -29.88 19.20 6.90
N TRP A 138 -30.49 20.37 6.80
CA TRP A 138 -30.39 21.41 7.82
C TRP A 138 -31.45 21.15 8.90
N SER A 139 -31.04 21.11 10.17
CA SER A 139 -31.96 21.20 11.30
C SER A 139 -31.87 22.61 11.88
N THR A 140 -32.97 23.36 11.79
CA THR A 140 -33.18 24.49 12.69
C THR A 140 -33.62 23.89 14.02
N GLY A 141 -32.77 23.97 15.04
CA GLY A 141 -33.13 23.57 16.40
C GLY A 141 -34.43 24.21 16.87
#